data_AF-A0A2K4ZGE6-F1
#
_entry.id   AF-A0A2K4ZGE6-F1
#
_cell.length_a   1.000
_cell.length_b   1.000
_cell.length_c   1.000
_cell.angle_alpha   90.00
_cell.angle_beta   90.00
_cell.angle_gamma   90.00
#
_symmetry.space_group_name_H-M   'P 1'
#
loop_
_entity.id
_entity.type
_entity.pdbx_description
1 polymer ?
#
loop_
_entity_poly.entity_id
_entity_poly.type
_entity_poly.pdbx_seq_one_letter_code
_entity_poly.pdbx_strand_id
1 'polypeptide(L)'
;MEKMNCDIIRDLIPSYVDEVCSEATQKCVEEHLAGCDSCRQTVSFYRNHMLSGNKLERKSLDGLKKIKELLRLQRLVCYAILASLILLGIWIFVANRYFSLFFAQTFLFIVCTFAVLLSGIGCGGKTPPGKREYLFGGISLFLDIYFVPFFLYMAGHLKPGTTVIFGMEPMRLGPFWERQLMAAFAVQLIFFVYNLFCIIRQDKNCSWLLFLNMTGIFLILRYDLWMKYMSDFQTLFRQMVRDTLEVVIIGILGITASLLITKVMKKRRP
;
A
#
# COMPACT_ATOMS: atom_id res chain seq x y z
N MET A 1 -30.63 -37.15 54.65
CA MET A 1 -30.16 -36.16 53.66
C MET A 1 -29.45 -36.93 52.57
N GLU A 2 -30.07 -37.03 51.39
CA GLU A 2 -29.43 -37.65 50.23
C GLU A 2 -28.17 -36.85 49.90
N LYS A 3 -27.00 -37.50 49.98
CA LYS A 3 -25.79 -36.94 49.39
C LYS A 3 -26.05 -36.87 47.90
N MET A 4 -26.35 -35.67 47.40
CA MET A 4 -26.54 -35.45 45.98
C MET A 4 -25.31 -35.97 45.23
N ASN A 5 -25.54 -36.78 44.19
CA ASN A 5 -24.48 -37.47 43.49
C ASN A 5 -23.53 -36.43 42.84
N CYS A 6 -22.22 -36.72 42.88
CA CYS A 6 -21.19 -35.92 42.23
C CYS A 6 -21.48 -35.72 40.73
N ASP A 7 -22.15 -36.68 40.08
CA ASP A 7 -22.53 -36.58 38.66
C ASP A 7 -23.52 -35.42 38.42
N ILE A 8 -24.56 -35.32 39.26
CA ILE A 8 -25.55 -34.25 39.20
C ILE A 8 -24.89 -32.89 39.48
N ILE A 9 -23.98 -32.84 40.45
CA ILE A 9 -23.24 -31.62 40.78
C ILE A 9 -22.36 -31.20 39.59
N ARG A 10 -21.67 -32.14 38.94
CA ARG A 10 -20.82 -31.85 37.77
C ARG A 10 -21.60 -31.31 36.59
N ASP A 11 -22.82 -31.79 36.37
CA ASP A 11 -23.71 -31.25 35.32
C ASP A 11 -24.17 -29.82 35.62
N LEU A 12 -24.26 -29.45 36.91
CA LEU A 12 -24.63 -28.12 37.37
C LEU A 12 -23.46 -27.14 37.46
N ILE A 13 -22.20 -27.62 37.51
CA ILE A 13 -21.00 -26.78 37.63
C ILE A 13 -20.90 -25.70 36.54
N PRO A 14 -21.12 -25.97 35.24
CA PRO A 14 -21.04 -24.93 34.21
C PRO A 14 -22.01 -23.78 34.48
N SER A 15 -23.27 -24.09 34.82
CA SER A 15 -24.30 -23.09 35.12
C SER A 15 -24.05 -22.33 36.43
N TYR A 16 -23.41 -22.99 37.41
CA TYR A 16 -22.97 -22.37 38.67
C TYR A 16 -21.78 -21.44 38.48
N VAL A 17 -20.81 -21.80 37.63
CA VAL A 17 -19.64 -20.95 37.32
C VAL A 17 -20.06 -19.73 36.50
N ASP A 18 -21.07 -19.87 35.64
CA ASP A 18 -21.63 -18.78 34.84
C ASP A 18 -22.66 -17.92 35.61
N GLU A 19 -22.91 -18.20 36.90
CA GLU A 19 -23.83 -17.47 37.79
C GLU A 19 -25.28 -17.34 37.26
N VAL A 20 -25.72 -18.29 36.41
CA VAL A 20 -27.06 -18.31 35.79
C VAL A 20 -28.02 -19.29 36.46
N CYS A 21 -27.60 -19.95 37.55
CA CYS A 21 -28.42 -20.90 38.30
C CYS A 21 -29.30 -20.22 39.37
N SER A 22 -30.40 -20.86 39.74
CA SER A 22 -31.27 -20.37 40.83
C SER A 22 -30.59 -20.45 42.21
N GLU A 23 -31.03 -19.62 43.17
CA GLU A 23 -30.48 -19.63 44.55
C GLU A 23 -30.55 -21.01 45.22
N ALA A 24 -31.61 -21.79 44.92
CA ALA A 24 -31.77 -23.13 45.45
C ALA A 24 -30.68 -24.09 44.90
N THR A 25 -30.37 -23.97 43.61
CA THR A 25 -29.30 -24.74 42.96
C THR A 25 -27.93 -24.32 43.47
N GLN A 26 -27.72 -23.02 43.71
CA GLN A 26 -26.46 -22.46 44.19
C GLN A 26 -26.11 -22.99 45.59
N LYS A 27 -27.05 -22.88 46.56
CA LYS A 27 -26.86 -23.42 47.91
C LYS A 27 -26.55 -24.91 47.91
N CYS A 28 -27.22 -25.66 47.04
CA CYS A 28 -27.02 -27.09 46.91
C CYS A 28 -25.61 -27.46 46.41
N VAL A 29 -25.10 -26.72 45.42
CA VAL A 29 -23.72 -26.90 44.92
C VAL A 29 -22.70 -26.50 45.99
N GLU A 30 -22.91 -25.39 46.71
CA GLU A 30 -22.02 -24.92 47.78
C GLU A 30 -21.93 -25.92 48.95
N GLU A 31 -23.07 -26.47 49.40
CA GLU A 31 -23.11 -27.51 50.44
C GLU A 31 -22.34 -28.77 50.04
N HIS A 32 -22.43 -29.19 48.77
CA HIS A 32 -21.67 -30.34 48.26
C HIS A 32 -20.17 -30.05 48.13
N LEU A 33 -19.81 -28.84 47.69
CA LEU A 33 -18.41 -28.41 47.56
C LEU A 33 -17.69 -28.29 48.92
N ALA A 34 -18.43 -28.10 50.02
CA ALA A 34 -17.89 -28.09 51.37
C ALA A 34 -17.29 -29.45 51.77
N GLY A 35 -17.82 -30.55 51.23
CA GLY A 35 -17.43 -31.93 51.57
C GLY A 35 -16.80 -32.77 50.46
N CYS A 36 -16.65 -32.24 49.24
CA CYS A 36 -16.13 -33.00 48.09
C CYS A 36 -15.00 -32.26 47.34
N ASP A 37 -13.77 -32.74 47.50
CA ASP A 37 -12.59 -32.17 46.84
C ASP A 37 -12.58 -32.36 45.32
N SER A 38 -13.16 -33.45 44.82
CA SER A 38 -13.18 -33.74 43.38
C SER A 38 -14.00 -32.72 42.59
N CYS A 39 -15.19 -32.36 43.10
CA CYS A 39 -16.05 -31.34 42.50
C CYS A 39 -15.43 -29.94 42.65
N ARG A 40 -14.67 -29.67 43.72
CA ARG A 40 -13.94 -28.41 43.92
C ARG A 40 -12.83 -28.21 42.88
N GLN A 41 -12.11 -29.27 42.52
CA GLN A 41 -11.13 -29.23 41.43
C GLN A 41 -11.80 -29.02 40.06
N THR A 42 -12.99 -29.58 39.84
CA THR A 42 -13.74 -29.34 38.60
C THR A 42 -14.18 -27.88 38.48
N VAL A 43 -14.70 -27.26 39.54
CA VAL A 43 -15.06 -25.82 39.55
C VAL A 43 -13.86 -24.93 39.25
N SER A 44 -12.69 -25.22 39.83
CA SER A 44 -11.47 -24.42 39.57
C SER A 44 -10.98 -24.58 38.13
N PHE A 45 -11.09 -25.78 37.55
CA PHE A 45 -10.80 -26.03 36.13
C PHE A 45 -11.69 -25.18 35.21
N TYR A 46 -13.01 -25.16 35.43
CA TYR A 46 -13.96 -24.37 34.63
C TYR A 46 -13.73 -22.86 34.77
N ARG A 47 -13.49 -22.35 35.99
CA ARG A 47 -13.16 -20.92 36.22
C ARG A 47 -11.89 -20.50 35.49
N ASN A 48 -10.84 -21.34 35.53
CA ASN A 48 -9.60 -21.07 34.83
C ASN A 48 -9.78 -21.08 33.31
N HIS A 49 -10.62 -21.99 32.78
CA HIS A 49 -10.91 -22.07 31.34
C HIS A 49 -11.73 -20.87 30.85
N MET A 50 -12.73 -20.41 31.62
CA MET A 50 -13.51 -19.19 31.35
C MET A 50 -12.65 -17.92 31.37
N LEU A 51 -11.75 -17.78 32.35
CA LEU A 51 -10.79 -16.67 32.41
C LEU A 51 -9.83 -16.67 31.21
N SER A 52 -9.43 -17.86 30.74
CA SER A 52 -8.59 -18.01 29.56
C SER A 52 -9.35 -17.65 28.28
N GLY A 53 -10.60 -18.11 28.14
CA GLY A 53 -11.51 -17.75 27.04
C GLY A 53 -11.76 -16.25 26.95
N ASN A 54 -12.14 -15.62 28.07
CA ASN A 54 -12.35 -14.17 28.15
C ASN A 54 -11.10 -13.34 27.84
N LYS A 55 -9.91 -13.81 28.26
CA LYS A 55 -8.63 -13.18 27.88
C LYS A 55 -8.33 -13.33 26.39
N LEU A 56 -8.60 -14.49 25.80
CA LEU A 56 -8.48 -14.73 24.37
C LEU A 56 -9.43 -13.83 23.56
N GLU A 57 -10.66 -13.65 24.04
CA GLU A 57 -11.68 -12.83 23.40
C GLU A 57 -11.40 -11.33 23.51
N ARG A 58 -10.95 -10.85 24.69
CA ARG A 58 -10.46 -9.45 24.81
C ARG A 58 -9.23 -9.20 23.93
N LYS A 59 -8.30 -10.16 23.86
CA LYS A 59 -7.09 -10.05 23.03
C LYS A 59 -7.41 -10.09 21.53
N SER A 60 -8.44 -10.84 21.11
CA SER A 60 -8.92 -10.84 19.73
C SER A 60 -9.63 -9.53 19.37
N LEU A 61 -10.47 -8.99 20.28
CA LEU A 61 -11.13 -7.70 20.11
C LEU A 61 -10.14 -6.51 20.06
N ASP A 62 -9.14 -6.49 20.94
CA ASP A 62 -8.08 -5.48 20.91
C ASP A 62 -7.18 -5.61 19.67
N GLY A 63 -6.92 -6.84 19.21
CA GLY A 63 -6.23 -7.11 17.96
C GLY A 63 -6.99 -6.55 16.75
N LEU A 64 -8.31 -6.77 16.69
CA LEU A 64 -9.17 -6.25 15.62
C LEU A 64 -9.23 -4.72 15.60
N LYS A 65 -9.28 -4.07 16.77
CA LYS A 65 -9.22 -2.60 16.88
C LYS A 65 -7.92 -2.03 16.34
N LYS A 66 -6.77 -2.60 16.76
CA LYS A 66 -5.44 -2.20 16.26
C LYS A 66 -5.30 -2.38 14.75
N ILE A 67 -5.81 -3.48 14.20
CA ILE A 67 -5.83 -3.71 12.74
C ILE A 67 -6.65 -2.63 12.03
N LYS A 68 -7.84 -2.28 12.55
CA LYS A 68 -8.71 -1.25 11.95
C LYS A 68 -8.05 0.14 11.95
N GLU A 69 -7.29 0.48 12.98
CA GLU A 69 -6.55 1.73 13.07
C GLU A 69 -5.37 1.77 12.11
N LEU A 70 -4.59 0.69 12.00
CA LEU A 70 -3.53 0.56 11.01
C LEU A 70 -4.06 0.72 9.57
N LEU A 71 -5.20 0.09 9.25
CA LEU A 71 -5.87 0.22 7.96
C LEU A 71 -6.40 1.63 7.68
N ARG A 72 -6.77 2.40 8.72
CA ARG A 72 -7.14 3.82 8.57
C ARG A 72 -5.91 4.66 8.29
N LEU A 73 -4.83 4.46 9.04
CA LEU A 73 -3.57 5.19 8.85
C LEU A 73 -2.97 4.92 7.46
N GLN A 74 -2.95 3.66 7.02
CA GLN A 74 -2.49 3.28 5.66
C GLN A 74 -3.27 4.02 4.56
N ARG A 75 -4.61 4.11 4.68
CA ARG A 75 -5.43 4.86 3.71
C ARG A 75 -5.10 6.35 3.73
N LEU A 76 -4.91 6.96 4.90
CA LEU A 76 -4.51 8.36 5.01
C LEU A 76 -3.14 8.61 4.35
N VAL A 77 -2.19 7.70 4.55
CA VAL A 77 -0.88 7.76 3.91
C VAL A 77 -1.01 7.69 2.38
N CYS A 78 -1.82 6.79 1.83
CA CYS A 78 -2.06 6.75 0.40
C CYS A 78 -2.69 8.03 -0.16
N TYR A 79 -3.65 8.63 0.55
CA TYR A 79 -4.22 9.91 0.15
C TYR A 79 -3.22 11.07 0.26
N ALA A 80 -2.34 11.04 1.26
CA ALA A 80 -1.26 12.01 1.41
C ALA A 80 -0.25 11.91 0.25
N ILE A 81 0.07 10.69 -0.21
CA ILE A 81 0.89 10.47 -1.41
C ILE A 81 0.19 11.05 -2.65
N LEU A 82 -1.10 10.77 -2.83
CA LEU A 82 -1.84 11.32 -3.96
C LEU A 82 -1.81 12.85 -3.95
N ALA A 83 -2.06 13.46 -2.79
CA ALA A 83 -1.99 14.91 -2.64
C ALA A 83 -0.59 15.46 -2.92
N SER A 84 0.48 14.80 -2.44
CA SER A 84 1.85 15.26 -2.68
C SER A 84 2.24 15.20 -4.15
N LEU A 85 1.81 14.17 -4.89
CA LEU A 85 2.06 14.05 -6.33
C LEU A 85 1.32 15.13 -7.13
N ILE A 86 0.06 15.42 -6.78
CA ILE A 86 -0.72 16.49 -7.42
C ILE A 86 -0.05 17.84 -7.17
N LEU A 87 0.27 18.15 -5.92
CA LEU A 87 0.93 19.40 -5.54
C LEU A 87 2.28 19.56 -6.25
N LEU A 88 3.06 18.49 -6.34
CA LEU A 88 4.33 18.48 -7.06
C LEU A 88 4.14 18.73 -8.56
N GLY A 89 3.16 18.08 -9.18
CA GLY A 89 2.82 18.32 -10.58
C GLY A 89 2.40 19.77 -10.85
N ILE A 90 1.49 20.32 -10.03
CA ILE A 90 1.08 21.73 -10.13
C ILE A 90 2.29 22.64 -9.95
N TRP A 91 3.16 22.36 -8.98
CA TRP A 91 4.35 23.16 -8.73
C TRP A 91 5.29 23.20 -9.93
N ILE A 92 5.58 22.04 -10.51
CA ILE A 92 6.52 21.89 -11.63
C ILE A 92 5.96 22.47 -12.93
N PHE A 93 4.68 22.22 -13.24
CA PHE A 93 4.07 22.65 -14.50
C PHE A 93 3.52 24.08 -14.46
N VAL A 94 3.10 24.60 -13.30
CA VAL A 94 2.44 25.92 -13.17
C VAL A 94 3.28 26.93 -12.41
N ALA A 95 3.83 26.58 -11.25
CA ALA A 95 4.29 27.57 -10.27
C ALA A 95 5.73 28.05 -10.50
N ASN A 96 6.67 27.19 -10.92
CA ASN A 96 8.06 27.62 -10.98
C ASN A 96 8.92 26.89 -12.02
N ARG A 97 9.41 27.65 -13.01
CA ARG A 97 10.44 27.22 -13.98
C ARG A 97 11.88 27.33 -13.44
N TYR A 98 12.11 27.77 -12.20
CA TYR A 98 13.43 28.27 -11.77
C TYR A 98 14.11 27.61 -10.54
N PHE A 99 13.57 26.55 -9.92
CA PHE A 99 14.28 25.81 -8.85
C PHE A 99 14.51 24.31 -9.12
N SER A 100 15.77 23.87 -8.96
CA SER A 100 16.24 22.49 -9.22
C SER A 100 16.00 21.58 -8.00
N LEU A 101 15.01 20.68 -8.08
CA LEU A 101 14.60 19.74 -7.01
C LEU A 101 14.91 18.27 -7.30
N PHE A 102 15.93 17.97 -8.13
CA PHE A 102 16.24 16.58 -8.51
C PHE A 102 16.41 15.65 -7.30
N PHE A 103 17.17 16.07 -6.28
CA PHE A 103 17.38 15.26 -5.06
C PHE A 103 16.11 15.06 -4.23
N ALA A 104 15.24 16.08 -4.17
CA ALA A 104 13.96 15.97 -3.47
C ALA A 104 13.01 14.99 -4.16
N GLN A 105 13.07 14.89 -5.50
CA GLN A 105 12.27 13.93 -6.27
C GLN A 105 12.65 12.48 -5.99
N THR A 106 13.95 12.13 -5.93
CA THR A 106 14.39 10.77 -5.56
C THR A 106 13.89 10.40 -4.17
N PHE A 107 14.12 11.27 -3.19
CA PHE A 107 13.71 11.02 -1.82
C PHE A 107 12.19 10.82 -1.72
N LEU A 108 11.42 11.68 -2.38
CA LEU A 108 9.97 11.53 -2.45
C LEU A 108 9.55 10.20 -3.10
N PHE A 109 10.19 9.80 -4.20
CA PHE A 109 9.85 8.53 -4.86
C PHE A 109 10.12 7.32 -3.96
N ILE A 110 11.23 7.34 -3.23
CA ILE A 110 11.55 6.31 -2.23
C ILE A 110 10.49 6.28 -1.13
N VAL A 111 10.13 7.44 -0.56
CA VAL A 111 9.10 7.55 0.48
C VAL A 111 7.75 7.01 -0.02
N CYS A 112 7.33 7.40 -1.23
CA CYS A 112 6.10 6.90 -1.86
C CYS A 112 6.15 5.37 -2.05
N THR A 113 7.29 4.84 -2.50
CA THR A 113 7.50 3.40 -2.71
C THR A 113 7.34 2.63 -1.40
N PHE A 114 8.03 3.06 -0.33
CA PHE A 114 7.91 2.44 0.98
C PHE A 114 6.49 2.51 1.53
N ALA A 115 5.83 3.65 1.38
CA ALA A 115 4.48 3.84 1.88
C ALA A 115 3.44 2.96 1.15
N VAL A 116 3.56 2.77 -0.17
CA VAL A 116 2.72 1.84 -0.94
C VAL A 116 3.01 0.38 -0.54
N LEU A 117 4.28 0.01 -0.34
CA LEU A 117 4.64 -1.34 0.12
C LEU A 117 4.05 -1.64 1.50
N LEU A 118 4.20 -0.72 2.46
CA LEU A 118 3.64 -0.84 3.80
C LEU A 118 2.12 -0.93 3.78
N SER A 119 1.46 -0.21 2.87
CA SER A 119 0.00 -0.28 2.70
C SER A 119 -0.47 -1.62 2.13
N GLY A 120 0.38 -2.32 1.37
CA GLY A 120 0.11 -3.68 0.89
C GLY A 120 0.30 -4.77 1.96
N ILE A 121 1.14 -4.52 2.98
CA ILE A 121 1.36 -5.44 4.09
C ILE A 121 0.19 -5.32 5.07
N GLY A 122 -0.82 -6.18 4.92
CA GLY A 122 -1.99 -6.28 5.82
C GLY A 122 -3.33 -6.23 5.09
N CYS A 123 -3.44 -5.44 4.03
CA CYS A 123 -4.53 -5.50 3.06
C CYS A 123 -4.28 -6.65 2.09
N GLY A 124 -4.55 -7.88 2.51
CA GLY A 124 -4.51 -9.02 1.61
C GLY A 124 -5.66 -8.94 0.61
N GLY A 125 -5.52 -8.13 -0.44
CA GLY A 125 -6.51 -8.00 -1.50
C GLY A 125 -6.92 -9.39 -1.98
N LYS A 126 -8.21 -9.71 -1.87
CA LYS A 126 -8.73 -11.06 -2.08
C LYS A 126 -8.85 -11.41 -3.56
N THR A 127 -8.96 -10.39 -4.41
CA THR A 127 -9.22 -10.55 -5.84
C THR A 127 -8.04 -10.06 -6.70
N PRO A 128 -7.67 -10.79 -7.76
CA PRO A 128 -6.64 -10.35 -8.70
C PRO A 128 -7.13 -9.14 -9.54
N PRO A 129 -6.21 -8.44 -10.24
CA PRO A 129 -6.58 -7.40 -11.19
C PRO A 129 -7.48 -7.96 -12.31
N GLY A 130 -8.48 -7.19 -12.74
CA GLY A 130 -9.35 -7.54 -13.86
C GLY A 130 -8.84 -6.99 -15.19
N LYS A 131 -9.61 -7.20 -16.26
CA LYS A 131 -9.23 -6.80 -17.63
C LYS A 131 -8.96 -5.29 -17.77
N ARG A 132 -9.76 -4.45 -17.11
CA ARG A 132 -9.60 -2.98 -17.16
C ARG A 132 -8.31 -2.52 -16.48
N GLU A 133 -7.97 -3.12 -15.34
CA GLU A 133 -6.73 -2.81 -14.62
C GLU A 133 -5.50 -3.19 -15.45
N TYR A 134 -5.51 -4.36 -16.10
CA TYR A 134 -4.45 -4.75 -17.01
C TYR A 134 -4.37 -3.85 -18.26
N LEU A 135 -5.51 -3.41 -18.79
CA LEU A 135 -5.53 -2.47 -19.92
C LEU A 135 -4.88 -1.14 -19.54
N PHE A 136 -5.29 -0.55 -18.42
CA PHE A 136 -4.70 0.71 -17.93
C PHE A 136 -3.22 0.54 -17.56
N GLY A 137 -2.85 -0.59 -16.97
CA GLY A 137 -1.45 -0.95 -16.74
C GLY A 137 -0.64 -1.07 -18.04
N GLY A 138 -1.21 -1.66 -19.09
CA GLY A 138 -0.57 -1.76 -20.40
C GLY A 138 -0.37 -0.39 -21.05
N ILE A 139 -1.36 0.50 -20.97
CA ILE A 139 -1.24 1.89 -21.46
C ILE A 139 -0.19 2.65 -20.66
N SER A 140 -0.19 2.53 -19.33
CA SER A 140 0.80 3.13 -18.44
C SER A 140 2.22 2.68 -18.80
N LEU A 141 2.44 1.37 -18.96
CA LEU A 141 3.73 0.81 -19.37
C LEU A 141 4.15 1.29 -20.77
N PHE A 142 3.21 1.38 -21.71
CA PHE A 142 3.49 1.91 -23.04
C PHE A 142 3.96 3.36 -22.99
N LEU A 143 3.31 4.22 -22.20
CA LEU A 143 3.73 5.61 -22.01
C LEU A 143 5.15 5.69 -21.43
N ASP A 144 5.44 4.89 -20.40
CA ASP A 144 6.76 4.86 -19.75
C ASP A 144 7.85 4.43 -20.72
N ILE A 145 7.57 3.41 -21.54
CA ILE A 145 8.48 2.92 -22.58
C ILE A 145 8.58 3.91 -23.74
N TYR A 146 7.52 4.66 -24.08
CA TYR A 146 7.52 5.59 -25.21
C TYR A 146 8.42 6.81 -24.97
N PHE A 147 8.36 7.41 -23.77
CA PHE A 147 9.13 8.61 -23.49
C PHE A 147 10.64 8.35 -23.39
N VAL A 148 11.06 7.21 -22.84
CA VAL A 148 12.48 6.88 -22.64
C VAL A 148 13.33 6.97 -23.92
N PRO A 149 13.07 6.20 -25.00
CA PRO A 149 13.88 6.25 -26.21
C PRO A 149 13.76 7.59 -26.92
N PHE A 150 12.58 8.23 -26.85
CA PHE A 150 12.38 9.54 -27.44
C PHE A 150 13.30 10.59 -26.81
N PHE A 151 13.31 10.66 -25.48
CA PHE A 151 14.13 11.58 -24.73
C PHE A 151 15.62 11.25 -24.86
N LEU A 152 16.01 9.97 -24.88
CA LEU A 152 17.39 9.55 -25.17
C LEU A 152 17.84 9.95 -26.59
N TYR A 153 16.98 9.81 -27.59
CA TYR A 153 17.27 10.24 -28.96
C TYR A 153 17.46 11.76 -29.03
N MET A 154 16.54 12.52 -28.41
CA MET A 154 16.65 13.97 -28.25
C MET A 154 18.00 14.34 -27.63
N ALA A 155 18.36 13.67 -26.54
CA ALA A 155 19.58 13.93 -25.81
C ALA A 155 20.85 13.65 -26.62
N GLY A 156 20.84 12.63 -27.48
CA GLY A 156 21.97 12.31 -28.37
C GLY A 156 22.14 13.26 -29.55
N HIS A 157 21.05 13.91 -29.98
CA HIS A 157 21.03 14.79 -31.17
C HIS A 157 21.06 16.29 -30.83
N LEU A 158 20.84 16.67 -29.57
CA LEU A 158 21.08 18.03 -29.09
C LEU A 158 22.59 18.29 -29.04
N LYS A 159 23.10 18.99 -30.07
CA LYS A 159 24.49 19.45 -30.17
C LYS A 159 24.52 20.95 -30.48
N PRO A 160 25.63 21.65 -30.16
CA PRO A 160 25.80 23.04 -30.58
C PRO A 160 25.67 23.15 -32.11
N GLY A 161 24.79 24.04 -32.59
CA GLY A 161 24.56 24.26 -34.03
C GLY A 161 23.48 23.37 -34.66
N THR A 162 22.79 22.50 -33.90
CA THR A 162 21.63 21.76 -34.42
C THR A 162 20.47 22.72 -34.70
N THR A 163 20.07 22.83 -35.96
CA THR A 163 19.01 23.75 -36.40
C THR A 163 17.62 23.12 -36.36
N VAL A 164 17.53 21.79 -36.51
CA VAL A 164 16.25 21.06 -36.59
C VAL A 164 16.38 19.71 -35.90
N ILE A 165 15.39 19.37 -35.08
CA ILE A 165 15.26 18.06 -34.42
C ILE A 165 13.82 17.58 -34.64
N PHE A 166 13.64 16.37 -35.17
CA PHE A 166 12.33 15.85 -35.61
C PHE A 166 11.58 16.75 -36.61
N GLY A 167 12.32 17.42 -37.50
CA GLY A 167 11.71 18.36 -38.45
C GLY A 167 11.20 19.65 -37.81
N MET A 168 11.46 19.88 -36.51
CA MET A 168 11.06 21.07 -35.77
C MET A 168 12.27 21.86 -35.28
N GLU A 169 12.14 23.19 -35.26
CA GLU A 169 13.11 24.06 -34.60
C GLU A 169 13.11 23.79 -33.07
N PRO A 170 14.29 23.77 -32.42
CA PRO A 170 14.40 23.56 -30.98
C PRO A 170 13.51 24.48 -30.13
N MET A 171 13.28 25.72 -30.59
CA MET A 171 12.43 26.70 -29.91
C MET A 171 10.94 26.30 -29.86
N ARG A 172 10.44 25.61 -30.89
CA ARG A 172 9.06 25.09 -30.92
C ARG A 172 8.93 23.72 -30.25
N LEU A 173 10.03 22.99 -30.19
CA LEU A 173 10.11 21.65 -29.64
C LEU A 173 9.83 21.63 -28.13
N GLY A 174 10.32 22.61 -27.37
CA GLY A 174 10.10 22.72 -25.92
C GLY A 174 8.61 22.74 -25.52
N PRO A 175 7.81 23.72 -25.98
CA PRO A 175 6.37 23.78 -25.66
C PRO A 175 5.55 22.61 -26.20
N PHE A 176 6.00 21.95 -27.27
CA PHE A 176 5.37 20.73 -27.76
C PHE A 176 5.57 19.59 -26.76
N TRP A 177 6.81 19.34 -26.32
CA TRP A 177 7.12 18.27 -25.38
C TRP A 177 6.56 18.52 -23.99
N GLU A 178 6.57 19.77 -23.50
CA GLU A 178 5.94 20.13 -22.23
C GLU A 178 4.45 19.75 -22.21
N ARG A 179 3.71 19.99 -23.31
CA ARG A 179 2.30 19.59 -23.42
C ARG A 179 2.11 18.07 -23.45
N GLN A 180 2.98 17.34 -24.14
CA GLN A 180 2.94 15.86 -24.15
C GLN A 180 3.22 15.28 -22.76
N LEU A 181 4.21 15.83 -22.04
CA LEU A 181 4.54 15.43 -20.68
C LEU A 181 3.39 15.76 -19.70
N MET A 182 2.78 16.94 -19.80
CA MET A 182 1.61 17.29 -18.98
C MET A 182 0.43 16.34 -19.22
N ALA A 183 0.13 16.01 -20.48
CA ALA A 183 -0.93 15.07 -20.82
C ALA A 183 -0.64 13.67 -20.27
N ALA A 184 0.59 13.17 -20.45
CA ALA A 184 1.01 11.89 -19.92
C ALA A 184 0.98 11.84 -18.38
N PHE A 185 1.40 12.92 -17.71
CA PHE A 185 1.33 13.05 -16.26
C PHE A 185 -0.12 12.93 -15.77
N ALA A 186 -1.06 13.65 -16.42
CA ALA A 186 -2.48 13.57 -16.09
C ALA A 186 -3.03 12.15 -16.28
N VAL A 187 -2.67 11.47 -17.37
CA VAL A 187 -3.08 10.07 -17.62
C VAL A 187 -2.54 9.13 -16.54
N GLN A 188 -1.25 9.22 -16.20
CA GLN A 188 -0.65 8.40 -15.15
C GLN A 188 -1.29 8.67 -13.78
N LEU A 189 -1.62 9.93 -13.49
CA LEU A 189 -2.30 10.32 -12.24
C LEU A 189 -3.73 9.75 -12.18
N ILE A 190 -4.49 9.82 -13.28
CA ILE A 190 -5.83 9.24 -13.37
C ILE A 190 -5.78 7.73 -13.14
N PHE A 191 -4.84 7.03 -13.77
CA PHE A 191 -4.66 5.59 -13.56
C PHE A 191 -4.18 5.25 -12.15
N PHE A 192 -3.32 6.07 -11.54
CA PHE A 192 -2.93 5.92 -10.15
C PHE A 192 -4.14 6.05 -9.22
N VAL A 193 -4.98 7.07 -9.40
CA VAL A 193 -6.22 7.27 -8.62
C VAL A 193 -7.19 6.11 -8.80
N TYR A 194 -7.39 5.65 -10.04
CA TYR A 194 -8.27 4.51 -10.33
C TYR A 194 -7.78 3.23 -9.64
N ASN A 195 -6.48 2.90 -9.76
CA ASN A 195 -5.91 1.73 -9.12
C ASN A 195 -5.94 1.84 -7.59
N LEU A 196 -5.70 3.03 -7.04
CA LEU A 196 -5.81 3.28 -5.61
C LEU A 196 -7.25 3.08 -5.12
N PHE A 197 -8.23 3.57 -5.86
CA PHE A 197 -9.65 3.35 -5.58
C PHE A 197 -10.00 1.86 -5.61
N CYS A 198 -9.52 1.11 -6.60
CA CYS A 198 -9.71 -0.35 -6.68
C CYS A 198 -9.12 -1.08 -5.47
N ILE A 199 -7.93 -0.69 -5.00
CA ILE A 199 -7.32 -1.28 -3.81
C ILE A 199 -8.15 -0.97 -2.55
N ILE A 200 -8.56 0.29 -2.37
CA ILE A 200 -9.25 0.73 -1.15
C ILE A 200 -10.71 0.25 -1.08
N ARG A 201 -11.43 0.27 -2.21
CA ARG A 201 -12.89 0.01 -2.25
C ARG A 201 -13.25 -1.38 -2.72
N GLN A 202 -12.46 -1.96 -3.62
CA GLN A 202 -12.77 -3.26 -4.23
C GLN A 202 -11.90 -4.40 -3.67
N ASP A 203 -11.01 -4.10 -2.70
CA ASP A 203 -10.10 -5.07 -2.07
C ASP A 203 -9.31 -5.88 -3.12
N LYS A 204 -8.95 -5.20 -4.22
CA LYS A 204 -8.17 -5.77 -5.33
C LYS A 204 -6.69 -5.71 -5.01
N ASN A 205 -5.97 -6.79 -5.33
CA ASN A 205 -4.53 -6.83 -5.18
C ASN A 205 -3.81 -6.36 -6.45
N CYS A 206 -3.86 -5.06 -6.70
CA CYS A 206 -3.19 -4.42 -7.83
C CYS A 206 -2.14 -3.38 -7.40
N SER A 207 -1.55 -3.52 -6.21
CA SER A 207 -0.53 -2.58 -5.70
C SER A 207 0.69 -2.45 -6.63
N TRP A 208 1.06 -3.52 -7.33
CA TRP A 208 2.14 -3.48 -8.34
C TRP A 208 1.86 -2.47 -9.47
N LEU A 209 0.59 -2.24 -9.84
CA LEU A 209 0.21 -1.21 -10.81
C LEU A 209 0.44 0.20 -10.27
N LEU A 210 0.33 0.43 -8.95
CA LEU A 210 0.67 1.72 -8.37
C LEU A 210 2.14 2.06 -8.57
N PHE A 211 3.05 1.08 -8.39
CA PHE A 211 4.48 1.29 -8.65
C PHE A 211 4.75 1.59 -10.12
N LEU A 212 4.04 0.94 -11.04
CA LEU A 212 4.13 1.26 -12.46
C LEU A 212 3.75 2.73 -12.72
N ASN A 213 2.57 3.16 -12.28
CA ASN A 213 2.13 4.55 -12.46
C ASN A 213 3.06 5.58 -11.77
N MET A 214 3.60 5.24 -10.59
CA MET A 214 4.60 6.07 -9.90
C MET A 214 5.87 6.22 -10.72
N THR A 215 6.39 5.12 -11.27
CA THR A 215 7.58 5.12 -12.11
C THR A 215 7.38 6.08 -13.30
N GLY A 216 6.24 5.99 -13.97
CA GLY A 216 5.86 6.90 -15.04
C GLY A 216 5.78 8.36 -14.61
N ILE A 217 5.12 8.64 -13.49
CA ILE A 217 5.03 10.01 -12.94
C ILE A 217 6.42 10.59 -12.69
N PHE A 218 7.29 9.86 -11.99
CA PHE A 218 8.63 10.36 -11.69
C PHE A 218 9.54 10.45 -12.92
N LEU A 219 9.39 9.57 -13.91
CA LEU A 219 10.06 9.71 -15.21
C LEU A 219 9.67 11.01 -15.90
N ILE A 220 8.36 11.28 -16.01
CA ILE A 220 7.82 12.48 -16.65
C ILE A 220 8.30 13.75 -15.93
N LEU A 221 8.22 13.78 -14.61
CA LEU A 221 8.68 14.92 -13.81
C LEU A 221 10.19 15.16 -13.97
N ARG A 222 11.00 14.10 -14.08
CA ARG A 222 12.44 14.25 -14.34
C ARG A 222 12.73 14.75 -15.74
N TYR A 223 12.02 14.27 -16.76
CA TYR A 223 12.20 14.74 -18.13
C TYR A 223 11.77 16.20 -18.31
N ASP A 224 10.70 16.62 -17.66
CA ASP A 224 10.29 18.03 -17.63
C ASP A 224 11.35 18.90 -16.94
N LEU A 225 11.81 18.47 -15.76
CA LEU A 225 12.87 19.17 -15.02
C LEU A 225 14.16 19.26 -15.83
N TRP A 226 14.55 18.18 -16.50
CA TRP A 226 15.71 18.14 -17.39
C TRP A 226 15.60 19.15 -18.54
N MET A 227 14.44 19.26 -19.20
CA MET A 227 14.25 20.25 -20.27
C MET A 227 14.40 21.69 -19.76
N LYS A 228 14.10 21.95 -18.48
CA LYS A 228 14.17 23.28 -17.86
C LYS A 228 15.58 23.64 -17.36
N TYR A 229 16.38 22.68 -16.91
CA TYR A 229 17.72 22.92 -16.31
C TYR A 229 18.90 22.46 -17.16
N MET A 230 18.72 22.34 -18.48
CA MET A 230 19.83 21.99 -19.37
C MET A 230 20.94 23.04 -19.32
N SER A 231 22.03 22.74 -18.61
CA SER A 231 23.18 23.66 -18.44
C SER A 231 24.37 23.32 -19.35
N ASP A 232 24.55 22.06 -19.77
CA ASP A 232 25.69 21.62 -20.59
C ASP A 232 25.33 20.39 -21.45
N PHE A 233 25.68 20.43 -22.74
CA PHE A 233 25.43 19.37 -23.72
C PHE A 233 26.36 18.15 -23.56
N GLN A 234 27.57 18.31 -23.01
CA GLN A 234 28.53 17.21 -22.89
C GLN A 234 28.12 16.19 -21.83
N THR A 235 27.56 16.67 -20.72
CA THR A 235 27.11 15.82 -19.60
C THR A 235 25.66 15.37 -19.73
N LEU A 236 24.90 15.99 -20.63
CA LEU A 236 23.47 15.82 -20.87
C LEU A 236 23.04 14.37 -21.06
N PHE A 237 23.61 13.66 -22.04
CA PHE A 237 23.20 12.30 -22.35
C PHE A 237 23.47 11.36 -21.17
N ARG A 238 24.62 11.53 -20.51
CA ARG A 238 25.00 10.73 -19.34
C ARG A 238 24.06 10.97 -18.17
N GLN A 239 23.71 12.23 -17.88
CA GLN A 239 22.78 12.57 -16.81
C GLN A 239 21.39 11.98 -17.07
N MET A 240 20.88 12.11 -18.30
CA MET A 240 19.58 11.54 -18.66
C MET A 240 19.53 10.02 -18.52
N VAL A 241 20.56 9.30 -18.97
CA VAL A 241 20.65 7.84 -18.81
C VAL A 241 20.64 7.47 -17.33
N ARG A 242 21.47 8.15 -16.52
CA ARG A 242 21.53 7.91 -15.07
C ARG A 242 20.17 8.14 -14.41
N ASP A 243 19.52 9.26 -14.71
CA ASP A 243 18.26 9.64 -14.09
C ASP A 243 17.12 8.70 -14.48
N THR A 244 17.11 8.25 -15.75
CA THR A 244 16.16 7.24 -16.24
C THR A 244 16.39 5.90 -15.53
N LEU A 245 17.64 5.45 -15.44
CA LEU A 245 17.98 4.18 -14.78
C LEU A 245 17.61 4.20 -13.29
N GLU A 246 17.87 5.30 -12.59
CA GLU A 246 17.53 5.44 -11.16
C GLU A 246 16.03 5.25 -10.93
N VAL A 247 15.18 5.93 -11.70
CA VAL A 247 13.71 5.81 -11.58
C VAL A 247 13.23 4.41 -11.97
N VAL A 248 13.74 3.86 -13.08
CA VAL A 248 13.34 2.52 -13.55
C VAL A 248 13.76 1.43 -12.55
N ILE A 249 14.96 1.50 -11.97
CA ILE A 249 15.44 0.53 -10.97
C ILE A 249 14.55 0.56 -9.73
N ILE A 250 14.27 1.74 -9.18
CA ILE A 250 13.40 1.89 -8.00
C ILE A 250 11.99 1.34 -8.30
N GLY A 251 11.46 1.65 -9.49
CA GLY A 251 10.17 1.14 -9.96
C GLY A 251 10.12 -0.39 -10.05
N ILE A 252 11.10 -1.02 -10.69
CA ILE A 252 11.20 -2.48 -10.81
C ILE A 252 11.34 -3.14 -9.44
N LEU A 253 12.16 -2.58 -8.54
CA LEU A 253 12.30 -3.07 -7.17
C LEU A 253 10.96 -2.99 -6.40
N GLY A 254 10.22 -1.90 -6.55
CA GLY A 254 8.88 -1.74 -5.97
C GLY A 254 7.88 -2.79 -6.49
N ILE A 255 7.82 -2.98 -7.82
CA ILE A 255 6.94 -3.98 -8.47
C ILE A 255 7.27 -5.39 -8.00
N THR A 256 8.55 -5.78 -8.05
CA THR A 256 9.01 -7.11 -7.65
C THR A 256 8.74 -7.39 -6.17
N ALA A 257 9.03 -6.44 -5.28
CA ALA A 257 8.72 -6.54 -3.86
C ALA A 257 7.21 -6.71 -3.61
N SER A 258 6.37 -5.92 -4.29
CA SER A 258 4.91 -6.01 -4.17
C SER A 258 4.36 -7.38 -4.59
N LEU A 259 4.87 -7.94 -5.69
CA LEU A 259 4.49 -9.27 -6.17
C LEU A 259 4.98 -10.39 -5.23
N LEU A 260 6.18 -10.26 -4.67
CA LEU A 260 6.72 -11.21 -3.69
C LEU A 260 5.90 -11.22 -2.39
N ILE A 261 5.58 -10.05 -1.84
CA ILE A 261 4.74 -9.90 -0.65
C ILE A 261 3.39 -10.59 -0.89
N THR A 262 2.77 -10.35 -2.04
CA THR A 262 1.53 -11.01 -2.45
C THR A 262 1.64 -12.54 -2.44
N LYS A 263 2.70 -13.08 -3.04
CA LYS A 263 2.92 -14.54 -3.10
C LYS A 263 3.10 -15.14 -1.69
N VAL A 264 3.91 -14.49 -0.84
CA VAL A 264 4.16 -14.93 0.53
C VAL A 264 2.88 -14.89 1.38
N MET A 265 2.08 -13.82 1.25
CA MET A 265 0.80 -13.70 1.96
C MET A 265 -0.22 -14.75 1.52
N LYS A 266 -0.27 -15.11 0.22
CA LYS A 266 -1.15 -16.17 -0.28
C LYS A 266 -0.77 -17.54 0.29
N LYS A 267 0.52 -17.84 0.44
CA LYS A 267 1.02 -19.11 1.02
C LYS A 267 0.74 -19.24 2.54
N ARG A 268 0.59 -18.12 3.26
CA ARG A 268 0.31 -18.10 4.70
C ARG A 268 -1.18 -18.14 5.07
N ARG A 269 -2.10 -18.10 4.10
CA ARG A 269 -3.52 -18.28 4.39
C ARG A 269 -3.79 -19.78 4.61
N PRO A 270 -4.34 -20.17 5.78
CA PRO A 270 -4.74 -21.55 6.05
C PRO A 270 -5.87 -22.00 5.13
#